data_AF-A0A1A8P4D1-F1
#
_entry.id   AF-A0A1A8P4D1-F1
#
_cell.length_a   1.000
_cell.length_b   1.000
_cell.length_c   1.000
_cell.angle_alpha   90.00
_cell.angle_beta   90.00
_cell.angle_gamma   90.00
#
_symmetry.space_group_name_H-M   'P 1'
#
loop_
_entity.id
_entity.type
_entity.pdbx_description
1 polymer ?
#
loop_
_entity_poly.entity_id
_entity_poly.type
_entity_poly.pdbx_seq_one_letter_code
_entity_poly.pdbx_strand_id
1 'polypeptide(L)'
;KMAAPLLEKLSESLGSPEPAVRLLLSILIGYPFALVYRWFLFYQPAPVIHLFHIFSGLALAAFNFAGPQLYHSVLCVFVQFLMLRLMGRTVT
;
A
#
# COMPACT_ATOMS: atom_id res chain seq x y z
N LYS A 1 11.25 15.25 4.67
CA LYS A 1 10.31 16.23 5.24
C LYS A 1 9.71 17.06 4.11
N MET A 2 8.67 16.55 3.47
CA MET A 2 7.74 17.31 2.63
C MET A 2 6.42 16.54 2.73
N ALA A 3 5.82 16.58 3.91
CA ALA A 3 4.39 16.29 3.98
C ALA A 3 3.71 17.38 3.18
N ALA A 4 2.75 17.03 2.33
CA ALA A 4 2.00 18.04 1.60
C ALA A 4 1.46 19.08 2.60
N PRO A 5 1.51 20.39 2.32
CA PRO A 5 1.07 21.44 3.27
C PRO A 5 -0.39 21.29 3.73
N LEU A 6 -1.17 20.44 3.05
CA LEU A 6 -2.51 20.03 3.44
C LEU A 6 -2.53 19.02 4.61
N LEU A 7 -1.59 18.07 4.67
CA LEU A 7 -1.50 17.06 5.73
C LEU A 7 -1.12 17.71 7.07
N GLU A 8 -0.22 18.69 7.05
CA GLU A 8 0.18 19.45 8.24
C GLU A 8 -0.99 20.26 8.80
N LYS A 9 -1.72 20.99 7.92
CA LYS A 9 -2.91 21.75 8.33
C LYS A 9 -4.03 20.86 8.88
N LEU A 10 -4.23 19.68 8.30
CA LEU A 10 -5.21 18.71 8.79
C LEU A 10 -4.79 18.09 10.13
N SER A 11 -3.51 17.78 10.29
CA SER A 11 -2.95 17.27 11.54
C SER A 11 -3.12 18.29 12.67
N GLU A 12 -2.83 19.56 12.41
CA GLU A 12 -3.03 20.67 13.37
C GLU A 12 -4.51 20.90 13.68
N SER A 13 -5.38 20.90 12.66
CA SER A 13 -6.82 21.11 12.85
C SER A 13 -7.50 19.96 13.61
N LEU A 14 -7.04 18.72 13.45
CA LEU A 14 -7.58 17.56 14.18
C LEU A 14 -6.87 17.31 15.52
N GLY A 15 -5.78 18.03 15.84
CA GLY A 15 -4.96 17.76 17.01
C GLY A 15 -4.36 16.35 17.05
N SER A 16 -4.21 15.72 15.88
CA SER A 16 -3.85 14.30 15.74
C SER A 16 -2.47 14.17 15.10
N PRO A 17 -1.67 13.14 15.46
CA PRO A 17 -0.38 12.89 14.81
C PRO A 17 -0.53 12.76 13.29
N GLU A 18 0.39 13.37 12.54
CA GLU A 18 0.42 13.29 11.07
C GLU A 18 0.33 11.85 10.51
N PRO A 19 1.00 10.84 11.10
CA PRO A 19 0.87 9.46 10.65
C PRO A 19 -0.56 8.89 10.76
N ALA A 20 -1.33 9.33 11.77
CA ALA A 20 -2.71 8.88 11.96
C ALA A 20 -3.64 9.47 10.89
N VAL A 21 -3.42 10.74 10.50
CA VAL A 21 -4.18 11.38 9.41
C VAL A 21 -3.87 10.71 8.07
N ARG A 22 -2.61 10.38 7.80
CA ARG A 22 -2.22 9.62 6.60
C ARG A 22 -2.88 8.25 6.54
N LEU A 23 -2.93 7.53 7.66
CA LEU A 23 -3.60 6.24 7.74
C LEU A 23 -5.10 6.36 7.47
N LEU A 24 -5.75 7.36 8.08
CA LEU A 24 -7.19 7.58 7.90
C LEU A 24 -7.55 7.93 6.45
N LEU A 25 -6.76 8.79 5.81
CA LEU A 25 -6.91 9.10 4.37
C LEU A 25 -6.67 7.87 3.50
N SER A 26 -5.73 7.01 3.87
CA SER A 26 -5.45 5.76 3.15
C SER A 26 -6.61 4.79 3.20
N ILE A 27 -7.26 4.65 4.35
CA ILE A 27 -8.47 3.83 4.50
C ILE A 27 -9.60 4.43 3.66
N LEU A 28 -9.75 5.76 3.68
CA LEU A 28 -10.77 6.46 2.89
C LEU A 28 -10.57 6.23 1.39
N ILE A 29 -9.32 6.25 0.89
CA ILE A 29 -8.93 5.95 -0.49
C ILE A 29 -9.04 4.44 -0.81
N GLY A 30 -8.96 3.58 0.20
CA GLY A 30 -9.20 2.15 0.04
C GLY A 30 -10.61 1.82 -0.46
N TYR A 31 -11.64 2.58 -0.02
CA TYR A 31 -13.03 2.38 -0.46
C TYR A 31 -13.26 2.61 -1.97
N PRO A 32 -12.82 3.71 -2.60
CA PRO A 32 -12.94 3.87 -4.04
C PRO A 32 -12.13 2.80 -4.81
N PHE A 33 -10.96 2.38 -4.32
CA PHE A 33 -10.25 1.25 -4.93
C PHE A 33 -11.06 -0.05 -4.85
N ALA A 34 -11.74 -0.32 -3.73
CA ALA A 34 -12.62 -1.48 -3.60
C ALA A 34 -13.83 -1.41 -4.56
N LEU A 35 -14.39 -0.22 -4.79
CA LEU A 35 -15.45 -0.01 -5.78
C LEU A 35 -14.94 -0.24 -7.21
N VAL A 36 -13.78 0.30 -7.57
CA VAL A 36 -13.15 0.06 -8.88
C VAL A 36 -12.89 -1.44 -9.09
N TYR A 37 -12.38 -2.12 -8.07
CA TYR A 37 -12.21 -3.57 -8.10
C TYR A 37 -13.54 -4.29 -8.36
N ARG A 38 -14.59 -3.93 -7.62
CA ARG A 38 -15.92 -4.54 -7.72
C ARG A 38 -16.57 -4.33 -9.09
N TRP A 39 -16.44 -3.14 -9.67
CA TRP A 39 -17.12 -2.77 -10.91
C TRP A 39 -16.37 -3.22 -12.17
N PHE A 40 -15.03 -3.13 -12.18
CA PHE A 40 -14.26 -3.33 -13.41
C PHE A 40 -13.41 -4.59 -13.41
N LEU A 41 -12.94 -5.04 -12.24
CA LEU A 41 -11.91 -6.07 -12.14
C LEU A 41 -12.43 -7.42 -11.64
N PHE A 42 -13.67 -7.49 -11.16
CA PHE A 42 -14.23 -8.69 -10.55
C PHE A 42 -14.31 -9.91 -11.49
N TYR A 43 -14.49 -9.69 -12.79
CA TYR A 43 -14.53 -10.75 -13.81
C TYR A 43 -13.26 -10.84 -14.66
N GLN A 44 -12.20 -10.11 -14.28
CA GLN A 44 -10.95 -10.10 -15.01
C GLN A 44 -10.07 -11.31 -14.63
N PRO A 45 -9.13 -11.72 -15.51
CA PRO A 45 -8.23 -12.82 -15.20
C PRO A 45 -7.31 -12.49 -14.01
N ALA A 46 -6.95 -13.51 -13.24
CA ALA A 46 -6.11 -13.43 -12.04
C ALA A 46 -4.89 -12.47 -12.16
N PRO A 47 -4.06 -12.49 -13.22
CA PRO A 47 -2.93 -11.58 -13.34
C PRO A 47 -3.32 -10.09 -13.27
N VAL A 48 -4.46 -9.71 -13.85
CA VAL A 48 -4.93 -8.31 -13.84
C VAL A 48 -5.35 -7.90 -12.43
N ILE A 49 -6.05 -8.78 -11.72
CA ILE A 49 -6.46 -8.56 -10.32
C ILE A 49 -5.23 -8.43 -9.42
N HIS A 50 -4.22 -9.28 -9.60
CA HIS A 50 -2.99 -9.22 -8.82
C HIS A 50 -2.20 -7.94 -9.07
N LEU A 51 -2.03 -7.54 -10.33
CA LEU A 51 -1.37 -6.28 -10.67
C LEU A 51 -2.08 -5.09 -10.04
N PHE A 52 -3.41 -5.04 -10.12
CA PHE A 52 -4.18 -3.97 -9.47
C PHE A 52 -3.90 -3.89 -7.97
N HIS A 53 -3.98 -5.02 -7.24
CA HIS A 53 -3.72 -5.04 -5.80
C HIS A 53 -2.28 -4.69 -5.44
N ILE A 54 -1.30 -5.10 -6.27
CA ILE A 54 0.12 -4.74 -6.08
C ILE A 54 0.29 -3.23 -6.23
N PHE A 55 -0.24 -2.63 -7.30
CA PHE A 55 -0.08 -1.20 -7.55
C PHE A 55 -0.85 -0.34 -6.55
N SER A 56 -2.11 -0.68 -6.24
CA SER A 56 -2.91 0.05 -5.26
C SER A 56 -2.34 -0.08 -3.85
N GLY A 57 -1.88 -1.28 -3.48
CA GLY A 57 -1.23 -1.53 -2.19
C GLY A 57 0.11 -0.79 -2.06
N LEU A 58 0.94 -0.80 -3.10
CA LEU A 58 2.21 -0.09 -3.12
C LEU A 58 2.02 1.43 -3.07
N ALA A 59 1.02 1.96 -3.78
CA ALA A 59 0.67 3.38 -3.75
C ALA A 59 0.23 3.83 -2.34
N LEU A 60 -0.60 3.03 -1.66
CA LEU A 60 -1.01 3.29 -0.28
C LEU A 60 0.16 3.17 0.69
N ALA A 61 1.04 2.17 0.53
CA ALA A 61 2.24 2.02 1.34
C ALA A 61 3.18 3.23 1.17
N ALA A 62 3.34 3.73 -0.06
CA ALA A 62 4.15 4.90 -0.36
C ALA A 62 3.58 6.17 0.26
N PHE A 63 2.26 6.33 0.28
CA PHE A 63 1.61 7.44 0.93
C PHE A 63 1.79 7.42 2.47
N ASN A 64 1.71 6.24 3.10
CA ASN A 64 1.87 6.12 4.56
C ASN A 64 3.32 6.23 5.02
N PHE A 65 4.23 5.51 4.37
CA PHE A 65 5.61 5.31 4.84
C PHE A 65 6.67 6.09 4.05
N ALA A 66 6.25 7.08 3.23
CA ALA A 66 7.10 7.88 2.34
C ALA A 66 8.54 8.07 2.88
N GLY A 67 9.50 7.32 2.32
CA GLY A 67 10.89 7.32 2.78
C GLY A 67 11.58 5.95 2.77
N PRO A 68 12.74 5.82 3.44
CA PRO A 68 13.56 4.61 3.48
C PRO A 68 12.86 3.38 4.06
N GLN A 69 11.88 3.57 4.95
CA GLN A 69 11.06 2.49 5.53
C GLN A 69 10.33 1.67 4.48
N LEU A 70 9.82 2.31 3.42
CA LEU A 70 9.13 1.58 2.34
C LEU A 70 10.10 0.67 1.59
N TYR A 71 11.30 1.16 1.29
CA TYR A 71 12.33 0.35 0.61
C TYR A 71 12.71 -0.87 1.45
N HIS A 72 12.89 -0.68 2.76
CA HIS A 72 13.19 -1.79 3.68
C HIS A 72 12.06 -2.81 3.72
N SER A 73 10.80 -2.37 3.78
CA SER A 73 9.63 -3.25 3.80
C SER A 73 9.48 -4.05 2.50
N VAL A 74 9.64 -3.41 1.33
CA VAL A 74 9.59 -4.08 0.03
C VAL A 74 10.73 -5.10 -0.11
N LEU A 75 11.95 -4.71 0.29
CA LEU A 75 13.11 -5.61 0.29
C LEU A 75 12.88 -6.81 1.22
N CYS A 76 12.30 -6.60 2.40
CA CYS A 76 11.99 -7.65 3.35
C CYS A 76 11.01 -8.68 2.74
N VAL A 77 9.93 -8.23 2.12
CA VAL A 77 8.96 -9.11 1.43
C VAL A 77 9.63 -9.87 0.30
N PHE A 78 10.49 -9.22 -0.48
CA PHE A 78 11.21 -9.85 -1.58
C PHE A 78 12.20 -10.93 -1.11
N VAL A 79 12.99 -10.63 -0.07
CA VAL A 79 13.92 -11.58 0.54
C VAL A 79 13.17 -12.77 1.14
N GLN A 80 12.02 -12.52 1.77
CA GLN A 80 11.20 -13.59 2.34
C GLN A 80 10.61 -14.49 1.25
N PHE A 81 10.13 -13.91 0.14
CA PHE A 81 9.72 -14.68 -1.03
C PHE A 81 10.87 -15.53 -1.58
N LEU A 82 12.07 -14.98 -1.68
CA LEU A 82 13.25 -15.68 -2.15
C LEU A 82 13.65 -16.84 -1.22
N MET A 83 13.64 -16.62 0.10
CA MET A 83 13.88 -17.70 1.08
C MET A 83 12.84 -18.81 0.96
N LEU A 84 11.55 -18.48 0.81
CA LEU A 84 10.52 -19.48 0.61
C LEU A 84 10.72 -20.27 -0.69
N ARG A 85 11.16 -19.61 -1.78
CA ARG A 85 11.45 -20.28 -3.07
C ARG A 85 12.72 -21.13 -3.06
N LEU A 86 13.76 -20.73 -2.32
CA LEU A 86 15.07 -21.40 -2.30
C LEU A 86 15.18 -22.48 -1.22
N MET A 87 14.62 -22.24 -0.03
CA MET A 87 14.70 -23.15 1.12
C MET A 87 13.46 -24.04 1.24
N GLY A 88 12.29 -23.54 0.84
CA GLY A 88 11.10 -24.37 0.67
C GLY A 88 11.21 -25.13 -0.64
N ARG A 89 11.47 -26.44 -0.60
CA ARG A 89 11.34 -27.33 -1.76
C ARG A 89 9.88 -27.37 -2.22
N THR A 90 9.36 -26.32 -2.85
CA THR A 90 8.15 -26.43 -3.67
C THR A 90 8.57 -26.90 -5.04
N VAL A 91 8.67 -28.23 -5.12
CA VAL A 91 8.53 -29.01 -6.34
C VAL A 91 7.15 -28.68 -6.91
N THR A 92 7.10 -27.85 -7.95
CA THR A 92 6.00 -27.74 -8.90
C THR A 92 6.59 -27.42 -10.25
#